data_AF-A0A7V6W3K4-F1
#
_entry.id   AF-A0A7V6W3K4-F1
#
_cell.length_a   1.000
_cell.length_b   1.000
_cell.length_c   1.000
_cell.angle_alpha   90.00
_cell.angle_beta   90.00
_cell.angle_gamma   90.00
#
_symmetry.space_group_name_H-M   'P 1'
#
loop_
_entity.id
_entity.type
_entity.pdbx_description
1 polymer ?
#
loop_
_entity_poly.entity_id
_entity_poly.type
_entity_poly.pdbx_seq_one_letter_code
_entity_poly.pdbx_strand_id
1 'polypeptide(L)'
;FTVETFVSTVNSKEIYLNEGYYTLQETKAPNGYKLNTTVVYFHVDKEGNTKIRNASGSYISVNEIILTNSTFDMVNISKLDKNTNNYLVGAVLEVKDEKGSTVASWTTTNQSHNLTLKPGVYTVSETYTPKGYLKNTDVITFKLLEDGSLMIKNSSGNYMNAAGIIIYNVPEEEYEVITEVPKTGLSSTLTYVMGSVTLAAGAWVLYRNEKYTI
;
A
#
# COMPACT_ATOMS: atom_id res chain seq x y z
N PHE A 1 -2.45 -16.49 -35.21
CA PHE A 1 -1.56 -15.42 -35.70
C PHE A 1 -2.03 -14.12 -35.10
N THR A 2 -1.12 -13.25 -34.66
CA THR A 2 -1.47 -11.91 -34.15
C THR A 2 -1.78 -11.01 -35.33
N VAL A 3 -2.94 -10.34 -35.31
CA VAL A 3 -3.35 -9.42 -36.36
C VAL A 3 -2.86 -8.00 -36.08
N GLU A 4 -3.05 -7.51 -34.87
CA GLU A 4 -2.59 -6.19 -34.43
C GLU A 4 -2.25 -6.20 -32.93
N THR A 5 -1.42 -5.25 -32.49
CA THR A 5 -1.17 -4.94 -31.08
C THR A 5 -1.11 -3.43 -30.93
N PHE A 6 -1.77 -2.89 -29.92
CA PHE A 6 -1.81 -1.45 -29.65
C PHE A 6 -1.78 -1.17 -28.14
N VAL A 7 -1.42 0.05 -27.77
CA VAL A 7 -1.54 0.58 -26.41
C VAL A 7 -2.82 1.40 -26.35
N SER A 8 -3.66 1.16 -25.33
CA SER A 8 -4.91 1.91 -25.15
C SER A 8 -4.64 3.39 -24.89
N THR A 9 -5.58 4.24 -25.29
CA THR A 9 -5.53 5.69 -25.07
C THR A 9 -6.86 6.17 -24.48
N VAL A 10 -7.00 7.48 -24.29
CA VAL A 10 -8.28 8.09 -23.86
C VAL A 10 -9.40 7.94 -24.90
N ASN A 11 -9.05 7.69 -26.17
CA ASN A 11 -10.01 7.48 -27.25
C ASN A 11 -10.07 6.00 -27.63
N SER A 12 -11.22 5.58 -28.18
CA SER A 12 -11.36 4.27 -28.80
C SER A 12 -10.39 4.12 -29.98
N LYS A 13 -9.91 2.89 -30.17
CA LYS A 13 -9.01 2.52 -31.26
C LYS A 13 -9.82 1.81 -32.33
N GLU A 14 -9.89 2.41 -33.51
CA GLU A 14 -10.48 1.78 -34.68
C GLU A 14 -9.47 0.83 -35.35
N ILE A 15 -9.94 -0.35 -35.74
CA ILE A 15 -9.17 -1.38 -36.43
C ILE A 15 -10.01 -1.89 -37.60
N TYR A 16 -9.44 -1.92 -38.80
CA TYR A 16 -10.09 -2.44 -39.99
C TYR A 16 -9.74 -3.91 -40.19
N LEU A 17 -10.74 -4.78 -40.14
CA LEU A 17 -10.61 -6.23 -40.26
C LEU A 17 -11.47 -6.75 -41.41
N ASN A 18 -11.04 -7.86 -42.02
CA ASN A 18 -11.87 -8.60 -42.95
C ASN A 18 -12.96 -9.39 -42.22
N GLU A 19 -13.94 -9.92 -42.95
CA GLU A 19 -14.90 -10.88 -42.40
C GLU A 19 -14.16 -12.06 -41.76
N GLY A 20 -14.53 -12.42 -40.53
CA GLY A 20 -13.86 -13.49 -39.82
C GLY A 20 -14.17 -13.57 -38.33
N TYR A 21 -13.51 -14.53 -37.66
CA TYR A 21 -13.56 -14.71 -36.22
C TYR A 21 -12.21 -14.36 -35.60
N TYR A 22 -12.26 -13.62 -34.51
CA TYR A 22 -11.11 -13.01 -33.87
C TYR A 22 -11.19 -13.13 -32.35
N THR A 23 -10.06 -12.91 -31.71
CA THR A 23 -9.98 -12.74 -30.26
C THR A 23 -9.26 -11.45 -29.90
N LEU A 24 -9.67 -10.84 -28.80
CA LEU A 24 -8.98 -9.71 -28.17
C LEU A 24 -8.68 -10.09 -26.71
N GLN A 25 -7.43 -9.90 -26.30
CA GLN A 25 -7.00 -10.06 -24.92
C GLN A 25 -6.05 -8.93 -24.53
N GLU A 26 -6.10 -8.50 -23.28
CA GLU A 26 -5.06 -7.63 -22.74
C GLU A 26 -3.79 -8.45 -22.51
N THR A 27 -2.64 -7.93 -22.93
CA THR A 27 -1.34 -8.59 -22.74
C THR A 27 -0.49 -7.92 -21.68
N LYS A 28 -0.80 -6.65 -21.35
CA LYS A 28 -0.10 -5.86 -20.34
C LYS A 28 -1.04 -4.79 -19.78
N ALA A 29 -1.28 -4.85 -18.47
CA ALA A 29 -2.01 -3.81 -17.77
C ALA A 29 -1.17 -2.53 -17.60
N PRO A 30 -1.82 -1.35 -17.54
CA PRO A 30 -1.19 -0.11 -17.10
C PRO A 30 -0.76 -0.19 -15.63
N ASN A 31 0.17 0.69 -15.24
CA ASN A 31 0.64 0.74 -13.85
C ASN A 31 -0.52 1.00 -12.88
N GLY A 32 -0.60 0.21 -11.80
CA GLY A 32 -1.66 0.31 -10.80
C GLY A 32 -2.92 -0.53 -11.08
N TYR A 33 -3.01 -1.18 -12.23
CA TYR A 33 -4.15 -2.00 -12.63
C TYR A 33 -3.79 -3.49 -12.70
N LYS A 34 -4.78 -4.34 -12.40
CA LYS A 34 -4.73 -5.79 -12.60
C LYS A 34 -4.89 -6.09 -14.10
N LEU A 35 -4.14 -7.07 -14.59
CA LEU A 35 -4.28 -7.58 -15.96
C LEU A 35 -5.67 -8.20 -16.12
N ASN A 36 -6.45 -7.71 -17.09
CA ASN A 36 -7.69 -8.37 -17.47
C ASN A 36 -7.38 -9.61 -18.31
N THR A 37 -7.52 -10.79 -17.70
CA THR A 37 -7.26 -12.08 -18.35
C THR A 37 -8.43 -12.58 -19.20
N THR A 38 -9.50 -11.79 -19.35
CA THR A 38 -10.65 -12.16 -20.17
C THR A 38 -10.28 -12.15 -21.65
N VAL A 39 -10.53 -13.28 -22.32
CA VAL A 39 -10.43 -13.36 -23.78
C VAL A 39 -11.80 -13.05 -24.38
N VAL A 40 -11.90 -11.97 -25.13
CA VAL A 40 -13.11 -11.61 -25.86
C VAL A 40 -13.06 -12.28 -27.24
N TYR A 41 -14.05 -13.12 -27.53
CA TYR A 41 -14.24 -13.72 -28.84
C TYR A 41 -15.23 -12.86 -29.63
N PHE A 42 -14.86 -12.42 -30.83
CA PHE A 42 -15.72 -11.59 -31.66
C PHE A 42 -15.69 -12.02 -33.13
N HIS A 43 -16.72 -11.62 -33.85
CA HIS A 43 -16.93 -11.91 -35.26
C HIS A 43 -17.23 -10.60 -36.00
N VAL A 44 -16.54 -10.39 -37.12
CA VAL A 44 -16.88 -9.36 -38.10
C VAL A 44 -17.62 -10.06 -39.22
N ASP A 45 -18.88 -9.68 -39.46
CA ASP A 45 -19.68 -10.29 -40.52
C ASP A 45 -19.42 -9.64 -41.89
N LYS A 46 -20.00 -10.23 -42.94
CA LYS A 46 -19.89 -9.76 -44.33
C LYS A 46 -20.34 -8.30 -44.56
N GLU A 47 -21.15 -7.74 -43.66
CA GLU A 47 -21.66 -6.36 -43.72
C GLU A 47 -20.75 -5.40 -42.94
N GLY A 48 -19.69 -5.91 -42.30
CA GLY A 48 -18.75 -5.15 -41.49
C GLY A 48 -19.23 -4.94 -40.05
N ASN A 49 -20.33 -5.58 -39.62
CA ASN A 49 -20.82 -5.42 -38.25
C ASN A 49 -20.03 -6.29 -37.28
N THR A 50 -19.73 -5.74 -36.10
CA THR A 50 -19.04 -6.46 -35.03
C THR A 50 -20.02 -7.14 -34.09
N LYS A 51 -19.76 -8.41 -33.76
CA LYS A 51 -20.53 -9.20 -32.80
C LYS A 51 -19.62 -9.86 -31.78
N ILE A 52 -19.97 -9.82 -30.50
CA ILE A 52 -19.24 -10.52 -29.42
C ILE A 52 -19.96 -11.81 -29.05
N ARG A 53 -19.19 -12.87 -28.76
CA ARG A 53 -19.70 -14.13 -28.22
C ARG A 53 -20.05 -13.97 -26.74
N ASN A 54 -21.31 -14.20 -26.40
CA ASN A 54 -21.77 -14.20 -25.00
C ASN A 54 -21.47 -15.55 -24.31
N ALA A 55 -21.83 -15.66 -23.03
CA ALA A 55 -21.62 -16.86 -22.22
C ALA A 55 -22.35 -18.12 -22.75
N SER A 56 -23.51 -17.96 -23.41
CA SER A 56 -24.23 -19.06 -24.06
C SER A 56 -23.62 -19.49 -25.40
N GLY A 57 -22.60 -18.76 -25.87
CA GLY A 57 -21.92 -19.01 -27.14
C GLY A 57 -22.56 -18.36 -28.37
N SER A 58 -23.61 -17.58 -28.18
CA SER A 58 -24.27 -16.80 -29.23
C SER A 58 -23.53 -15.51 -29.51
N TYR A 59 -23.54 -15.05 -30.76
CA TYR A 59 -22.94 -13.78 -31.16
C TYR A 59 -23.99 -12.66 -31.16
N ILE A 60 -23.71 -11.58 -30.44
CA ILE A 60 -24.60 -10.41 -30.29
C ILE A 60 -23.91 -9.19 -30.87
N SER A 61 -24.63 -8.41 -31.68
CA SER A 61 -24.11 -7.16 -32.26
C SER A 61 -23.75 -6.13 -31.20
N VAL A 62 -22.61 -5.49 -31.38
CA VAL A 62 -22.10 -4.42 -30.52
C VAL A 62 -21.53 -3.29 -31.36
N ASN A 63 -21.51 -2.09 -30.81
CA ASN A 63 -20.84 -0.95 -31.45
C ASN A 63 -19.35 -0.90 -31.10
N GLU A 64 -18.98 -1.32 -29.89
CA GLU A 64 -17.61 -1.32 -29.41
C GLU A 64 -17.32 -2.59 -28.57
N ILE A 65 -16.05 -3.00 -28.57
CA ILE A 65 -15.54 -4.02 -27.65
C ILE A 65 -14.85 -3.31 -26.49
N ILE A 66 -15.34 -3.53 -25.28
CA ILE A 66 -14.85 -2.87 -24.07
C ILE A 66 -14.14 -3.90 -23.18
N LEU A 67 -12.88 -3.63 -22.84
CA LEU A 67 -12.16 -4.31 -21.77
C LEU A 67 -11.98 -3.36 -20.61
N THR A 68 -12.31 -3.81 -19.40
CA THR A 68 -12.19 -3.02 -18.17
C THR A 68 -11.13 -3.63 -17.26
N ASN A 69 -10.27 -2.80 -16.70
CA ASN A 69 -9.33 -3.24 -15.68
C ASN A 69 -9.81 -2.83 -14.30
N SER A 70 -9.55 -3.67 -13.31
CA SER A 70 -9.64 -3.32 -11.90
C SER A 70 -8.30 -2.79 -11.40
N THR A 71 -8.33 -1.92 -10.39
CA THR A 71 -7.12 -1.47 -9.70
C THR A 71 -6.67 -2.52 -8.69
N PHE A 72 -5.40 -2.46 -8.26
CA PHE A 72 -5.01 -3.13 -7.00
C PHE A 72 -5.65 -2.40 -5.80
N ASP A 73 -5.87 -3.12 -4.71
CA ASP A 73 -6.36 -2.52 -3.47
C ASP A 73 -5.29 -1.60 -2.87
N MET A 74 -5.75 -0.53 -2.22
CA MET A 74 -4.87 0.49 -1.65
C MET A 74 -4.40 0.06 -0.26
N VAL A 75 -3.09 0.06 -0.05
CA VAL A 75 -2.50 -0.05 1.28
C VAL A 75 -2.52 1.33 1.92
N ASN A 76 -3.22 1.42 3.05
CA ASN A 76 -3.21 2.61 3.90
C ASN A 76 -2.07 2.50 4.91
N ILE A 77 -1.18 3.49 4.92
CA ILE A 77 -0.09 3.60 5.89
C ILE A 77 -0.20 4.93 6.64
N SER A 78 -0.39 4.85 7.95
CA SER A 78 -0.51 6.00 8.84
C SER A 78 0.70 6.13 9.74
N LYS A 79 1.21 7.35 9.88
CA LYS A 79 2.23 7.69 10.85
C LYS A 79 1.59 8.49 11.97
N LEU A 80 1.62 7.97 13.20
CA LEU A 80 0.96 8.58 14.33
C LEU A 80 1.94 8.90 15.46
N ASP A 81 1.58 9.89 16.26
CA ASP A 81 2.14 10.15 17.58
C ASP A 81 1.60 9.11 18.58
N LYS A 82 2.49 8.48 19.36
CA LYS A 82 2.12 7.38 20.26
C LYS A 82 1.21 7.82 21.41
N ASN A 83 1.37 9.05 21.88
CA ASN A 83 0.67 9.54 23.08
C ASN A 83 -0.72 10.06 22.71
N THR A 84 -0.83 10.74 21.57
CA THR A 84 -2.06 11.41 21.15
C THR A 84 -2.87 10.64 20.11
N ASN A 85 -2.26 9.65 19.42
CA ASN A 85 -2.81 9.00 18.22
C ASN A 85 -3.13 9.96 17.06
N ASN A 86 -2.64 11.19 17.10
CA ASN A 86 -2.77 12.13 15.98
C ASN A 86 -1.75 11.81 14.88
N TYR A 87 -2.06 12.22 13.64
CA TYR A 87 -1.10 12.13 12.54
C TYR A 87 0.18 12.91 12.84
N LEU A 88 1.32 12.25 12.63
CA LEU A 88 2.64 12.81 12.84
C LEU A 88 3.22 13.22 11.49
N VAL A 89 3.39 14.52 11.32
CA VAL A 89 3.87 15.17 10.09
C VAL A 89 5.40 15.21 10.09
N GLY A 90 6.03 14.98 8.93
CA GLY A 90 7.46 15.24 8.73
C GLY A 90 8.40 14.04 8.94
N ALA A 91 7.89 12.85 9.26
CA ALA A 91 8.68 11.62 9.18
C ALA A 91 8.84 11.18 7.72
N VAL A 92 9.95 10.54 7.37
CA VAL A 92 10.11 9.91 6.04
C VAL A 92 9.97 8.41 6.20
N LEU A 93 9.02 7.84 5.48
CA LEU A 93 8.79 6.39 5.39
C LEU A 93 9.26 5.88 4.04
N GLU A 94 9.82 4.67 4.05
CA GLU A 94 10.29 3.97 2.86
C GLU A 94 9.66 2.58 2.80
N VAL A 95 9.17 2.19 1.62
CA VAL A 95 8.70 0.83 1.31
C VAL A 95 9.67 0.18 0.33
N LYS A 96 10.11 -1.03 0.66
CA LYS A 96 10.95 -1.89 -0.18
C LYS A 96 10.22 -3.17 -0.57
N ASP A 97 10.53 -3.67 -1.77
CA ASP A 97 10.12 -5.01 -2.20
C ASP A 97 10.98 -6.11 -1.55
N GLU A 98 10.62 -7.37 -1.77
CA GLU A 98 11.35 -8.54 -1.28
C GLU A 98 12.83 -8.60 -1.73
N LYS A 99 13.18 -7.91 -2.82
CA LYS A 99 14.55 -7.82 -3.32
C LYS A 99 15.34 -6.67 -2.68
N GLY A 100 14.71 -5.91 -1.78
CA GLY A 100 15.30 -4.75 -1.12
C GLY A 100 15.30 -3.48 -1.97
N SER A 101 14.60 -3.46 -3.11
CA SER A 101 14.49 -2.27 -3.96
C SER A 101 13.42 -1.32 -3.41
N THR A 102 13.74 -0.04 -3.31
CA THR A 102 12.77 0.98 -2.89
C THR A 102 11.69 1.15 -3.95
N VAL A 103 10.44 0.92 -3.57
CA VAL A 103 9.25 1.05 -4.44
C VAL A 103 8.40 2.27 -4.10
N ALA A 104 8.52 2.81 -2.88
CA ALA A 104 7.91 4.08 -2.50
C ALA A 104 8.71 4.74 -1.36
N SER A 105 8.74 6.08 -1.35
CA SER A 105 9.28 6.88 -0.25
C SER A 105 8.54 8.21 -0.18
N TRP A 106 8.10 8.62 1.00
CA TRP A 106 7.36 9.88 1.17
C TRP A 106 7.55 10.48 2.56
N THR A 107 7.32 11.79 2.65
CA THR A 107 7.21 12.51 3.92
C THR A 107 5.77 12.46 4.41
N THR A 108 5.57 12.11 5.68
CA THR A 108 4.25 11.94 6.29
C THR A 108 3.55 13.28 6.47
N THR A 109 2.22 13.26 6.31
CA THR A 109 1.35 14.44 6.42
C THR A 109 0.30 14.22 7.49
N ASN A 110 -0.71 15.09 7.55
CA ASN A 110 -1.82 15.02 8.50
C ASN A 110 -2.92 14.02 8.10
N GLN A 111 -2.59 13.02 7.27
CA GLN A 111 -3.50 11.97 6.81
C GLN A 111 -2.72 10.69 6.48
N SER A 112 -3.44 9.57 6.27
CA SER A 112 -2.84 8.33 5.80
C SER A 112 -2.27 8.50 4.39
N HIS A 113 -1.22 7.75 4.09
CA HIS A 113 -0.69 7.62 2.74
C HIS A 113 -1.27 6.37 2.08
N ASN A 114 -1.82 6.53 0.87
CA ASN A 114 -2.37 5.45 0.07
C ASN A 114 -1.34 4.98 -0.95
N LEU A 115 -1.03 3.69 -0.94
CA LEU A 115 -0.14 3.06 -1.91
C LEU A 115 -0.86 2.00 -2.70
N THR A 116 -0.77 2.08 -4.03
CA THR A 116 -1.16 1.01 -4.94
C THR A 116 0.07 0.17 -5.25
N LEU A 117 0.09 -1.07 -4.76
CA LEU A 117 1.19 -2.01 -4.97
C LEU A 117 0.67 -3.27 -5.65
N LYS A 118 1.55 -3.99 -6.35
CA LYS A 118 1.23 -5.33 -6.87
C LYS A 118 1.19 -6.34 -5.72
N PRO A 119 0.54 -7.50 -5.89
CA PRO A 119 0.66 -8.62 -4.97
C PRO A 119 2.14 -8.99 -4.77
N GLY A 120 2.52 -9.23 -3.52
CA GLY A 120 3.93 -9.42 -3.17
C GLY A 120 4.22 -9.22 -1.69
N VAL A 121 5.48 -9.43 -1.31
CA VAL A 121 5.99 -9.20 0.03
C VAL A 121 6.82 -7.93 0.03
N TYR A 122 6.62 -7.12 1.07
CA TYR A 122 7.19 -5.78 1.20
C TYR A 122 7.60 -5.52 2.65
N THR A 123 8.46 -4.52 2.83
CA THR A 123 8.77 -3.94 4.14
C THR A 123 8.55 -2.44 4.15
N VAL A 124 8.02 -1.90 5.24
CA VAL A 124 7.98 -0.45 5.49
C VAL A 124 8.77 -0.11 6.76
N SER A 125 9.55 0.97 6.70
CA SER A 125 10.37 1.46 7.82
C SER A 125 10.49 2.99 7.80
N GLU A 126 10.74 3.59 8.97
CA GLU A 126 11.07 5.01 9.09
C GLU A 126 12.56 5.26 8.83
N THR A 127 12.85 6.08 7.81
CA THR A 127 14.23 6.44 7.45
C THR A 127 14.65 7.75 8.10
N TYR A 128 13.72 8.69 8.27
CA TYR A 128 13.93 9.98 8.93
C TYR A 128 12.83 10.28 9.94
N THR A 129 13.23 10.81 11.09
CA THR A 129 12.38 11.11 12.23
C THR A 129 12.35 12.63 12.44
N PRO A 130 11.17 13.25 12.61
CA PRO A 130 11.09 14.69 12.87
C PRO A 130 11.60 15.03 14.27
N LYS A 131 12.00 16.29 14.48
CA LYS A 131 12.50 16.80 15.77
C LYS A 131 11.46 16.60 16.88
N GLY A 132 11.93 16.24 18.08
CA GLY A 132 11.08 16.04 19.26
C GLY A 132 10.45 14.66 19.35
N TYR A 133 10.94 13.69 18.55
CA TYR A 133 10.46 12.32 18.54
C TYR A 133 11.63 11.33 18.53
N LEU A 134 11.45 10.22 19.24
CA LEU A 134 12.33 9.06 19.14
C LEU A 134 12.12 8.35 17.80
N LYS A 135 13.24 7.98 17.15
CA LYS A 135 13.21 7.24 15.88
C LYS A 135 12.58 5.87 16.06
N ASN A 136 11.63 5.55 15.19
CA ASN A 136 11.12 4.18 15.08
C ASN A 136 12.14 3.32 14.31
N THR A 137 12.63 2.26 14.95
CA THR A 137 13.61 1.33 14.36
C THR A 137 12.96 0.04 13.84
N ASP A 138 11.65 -0.13 14.01
CA ASP A 138 10.93 -1.32 13.58
C ASP A 138 10.86 -1.38 12.05
N VAL A 139 11.00 -2.59 11.52
CA VAL A 139 10.74 -2.90 10.11
C VAL A 139 9.50 -3.76 10.03
N ILE A 140 8.41 -3.20 9.49
CA ILE A 140 7.14 -3.92 9.36
C ILE A 140 7.17 -4.68 8.03
N THR A 141 7.14 -6.00 8.09
CA THR A 141 6.96 -6.86 6.91
C THR A 141 5.46 -7.05 6.65
N PHE A 142 5.02 -6.81 5.42
CA PHE A 142 3.63 -7.02 5.01
C PHE A 142 3.57 -7.73 3.66
N LYS A 143 2.43 -8.38 3.40
CA LYS A 143 2.14 -9.13 2.18
C LYS A 143 0.80 -8.68 1.62
N LEU A 144 0.76 -8.40 0.33
CA LEU A 144 -0.46 -8.22 -0.44
C LEU A 144 -0.76 -9.49 -1.23
N LEU A 145 -1.99 -9.98 -1.12
CA LEU A 145 -2.49 -11.12 -1.88
C LEU A 145 -3.12 -10.66 -3.21
N GLU A 146 -3.33 -11.61 -4.13
CA GLU A 146 -3.98 -11.38 -5.44
C GLU A 146 -5.41 -10.83 -5.31
N ASP A 147 -6.12 -11.28 -4.27
CA ASP A 147 -7.46 -10.81 -3.93
C ASP A 147 -7.48 -9.40 -3.31
N GLY A 148 -6.29 -8.83 -3.03
CA GLY A 148 -6.12 -7.50 -2.43
C GLY A 148 -6.02 -7.48 -0.91
N SER A 149 -6.18 -8.64 -0.26
CA SER A 149 -6.01 -8.74 1.20
C SER A 149 -4.61 -8.33 1.65
N LEU A 150 -4.55 -7.47 2.67
CA LEU A 150 -3.32 -7.08 3.36
C LEU A 150 -3.07 -7.98 4.57
N MET A 151 -1.88 -8.56 4.63
CA MET A 151 -1.40 -9.32 5.77
C MET A 151 -0.12 -8.71 6.34
N ILE A 152 0.01 -8.63 7.66
CA ILE A 152 1.22 -8.14 8.34
C ILE A 152 1.87 -9.29 9.11
N LYS A 153 3.20 -9.38 9.03
CA LYS A 153 3.98 -10.37 9.77
C LYS A 153 4.13 -9.93 11.23
N ASN A 154 3.68 -10.76 12.16
CA ASN A 154 3.85 -10.52 13.59
C ASN A 154 5.24 -10.96 14.09
N SER A 155 5.54 -10.69 15.36
CA SER A 155 6.81 -11.05 15.99
C SER A 155 7.08 -12.56 16.05
N SER A 156 6.03 -13.39 16.07
CA SER A 156 6.13 -14.85 15.96
C SER A 156 6.40 -15.35 14.54
N GLY A 157 6.47 -14.45 13.57
CA GLY A 157 6.74 -14.74 12.16
C GLY A 157 5.52 -15.13 11.32
N ASN A 158 4.32 -15.12 11.92
CA ASN A 158 3.06 -15.46 11.24
C ASN A 158 2.43 -14.23 10.58
N TYR A 159 1.75 -14.44 9.46
CA TYR A 159 0.98 -13.39 8.78
C TYR A 159 -0.45 -13.31 9.30
N MET A 160 -0.92 -12.09 9.56
CA MET A 160 -2.26 -11.82 10.08
C MET A 160 -2.95 -10.75 9.22
N ASN A 161 -4.25 -10.90 8.98
CA ASN A 161 -5.03 -9.92 8.23
C ASN A 161 -5.02 -8.54 8.91
N ALA A 162 -4.89 -7.49 8.11
CA ALA A 162 -4.89 -6.11 8.57
C ALA A 162 -5.66 -5.21 7.59
N ALA A 163 -6.28 -4.14 8.12
CA ALA A 163 -6.97 -3.13 7.30
C ALA A 163 -6.04 -1.98 6.86
N GLY A 164 -4.87 -1.88 7.47
CA GLY A 164 -3.87 -0.83 7.22
C GLY A 164 -2.67 -0.99 8.14
N ILE A 165 -1.64 -0.20 7.90
CA ILE A 165 -0.39 -0.20 8.66
C ILE A 165 -0.32 1.10 9.47
N ILE A 166 -0.02 0.99 10.76
CA ILE A 166 0.17 2.15 11.65
C ILE A 166 1.58 2.10 12.24
N ILE A 167 2.33 3.19 12.09
CA ILE A 167 3.69 3.35 12.60
C ILE A 167 3.71 4.50 13.62
N TYR A 168 4.12 4.20 14.84
CA TYR A 168 4.15 5.17 15.93
C TYR A 168 5.55 5.73 16.18
N ASN A 169 5.64 7.03 16.50
CA ASN A 169 6.82 7.55 17.21
C ASN A 169 6.39 8.02 18.58
N VAL A 170 7.30 7.88 19.53
CA VAL A 170 7.15 8.37 20.89
C VAL A 170 7.79 9.77 20.94
N PRO A 171 7.09 10.79 21.45
CA PRO A 171 7.72 12.09 21.72
C PRO A 171 8.96 11.93 22.59
N GLU A 172 10.01 12.69 22.30
CA GLU A 172 11.20 12.77 23.14
C GLU A 172 10.83 13.56 24.40
N GLU A 173 10.98 12.97 25.60
CA GLU A 173 10.73 13.68 26.85
C GLU A 173 11.90 14.64 27.14
N GLU A 174 11.63 15.94 27.16
CA GLU A 174 12.55 16.93 27.71
C GLU A 174 12.41 16.96 29.24
N TYR A 175 13.40 16.41 29.95
CA TYR A 175 13.53 16.66 31.39
C TYR A 175 14.18 18.03 31.60
N GLU A 176 13.50 18.95 32.29
CA GLU A 176 14.18 20.15 32.77
C GLU A 176 15.21 19.77 33.85
N VAL A 177 16.49 19.99 33.56
CA VAL A 177 17.54 19.88 34.57
C VAL A 177 17.45 21.10 35.47
N ILE A 178 16.88 20.94 36.66
CA ILE A 178 16.90 21.99 37.69
C ILE A 178 18.34 22.11 38.19
N THR A 179 19.08 23.14 37.72
CA THR A 179 20.46 23.42 38.14
C THR A 179 20.56 24.21 39.46
N GLU A 180 19.44 24.58 40.07
CA GLU A 180 19.46 25.33 41.32
C GLU A 180 19.71 24.41 42.52
N VAL A 181 20.96 24.43 43.00
CA VAL A 181 21.31 23.86 44.30
C VAL A 181 20.89 24.87 45.38
N PRO A 182 20.06 24.50 46.38
CA PRO A 182 19.82 25.40 47.51
C PRO A 182 21.15 25.64 48.24
N LYS A 183 21.50 26.91 48.48
CA LYS A 183 22.61 27.26 49.37
C LYS A 183 22.22 26.97 50.82
N THR A 184 22.35 25.72 51.26
CA THR A 184 22.55 25.43 52.68
C THR A 184 23.55 24.28 52.83
N GLY A 185 24.61 24.53 53.60
CA GLY A 185 25.76 23.65 53.74
C GLY A 185 25.44 22.34 54.44
N LEU A 186 25.02 21.33 53.69
CA LEU A 186 25.01 19.94 54.12
C LEU A 186 25.49 19.06 52.96
N SER A 187 26.59 18.34 53.19
CA SER A 187 27.17 17.39 52.26
C SER A 187 26.14 16.30 51.90
N SER A 188 25.69 16.28 50.65
CA SER A 188 25.07 15.09 50.08
C SER A 188 25.61 14.85 48.67
N THR A 189 26.07 13.63 48.45
CA THR A 189 26.56 13.11 47.16
C THR A 189 25.50 13.31 46.08
N LEU A 190 25.83 14.07 45.03
CA LEU A 190 24.98 14.24 43.85
C LEU A 190 24.97 12.94 43.05
N THR A 191 23.86 12.20 43.09
CA THR A 191 23.63 11.08 42.17
C THR A 191 23.13 11.64 40.84
N TYR A 192 23.99 11.63 39.81
CA TYR A 192 23.56 11.86 38.43
C TYR A 192 22.69 10.67 37.99
N VAL A 193 21.38 10.87 37.85
CA VAL A 193 20.52 9.90 37.17
C VAL A 193 20.72 10.11 35.66
N MET A 194 21.73 9.45 35.10
CA MET A 194 21.83 9.25 33.65
C MET A 194 20.75 8.23 33.26
N GLY A 195 19.54 8.73 33.01
CA GLY A 195 18.42 7.91 32.57
C GLY A 195 18.58 7.51 31.11
N SER A 196 19.21 6.36 30.85
CA SER A 196 19.07 5.66 29.57
C SER A 196 17.71 4.97 29.55
N VAL A 197 16.66 5.67 29.16
CA VAL A 197 15.35 5.07 28.92
C VAL A 197 15.25 4.72 27.43
N THR A 198 15.60 3.49 27.07
CA THR A 198 15.21 2.91 25.78
C THR A 198 13.75 2.48 25.86
N LEU A 199 12.82 3.40 25.57
CA LEU A 199 11.45 3.03 25.24
C LEU A 199 11.39 2.70 23.75
N ALA A 200 11.34 1.40 23.44
CA ALA A 200 11.14 0.95 22.07
C ALA A 200 9.79 1.49 21.55
N ALA A 201 9.83 2.36 20.53
CA ALA A 201 8.65 2.85 19.83
C ALA A 201 7.99 1.71 19.06
N GLY A 202 7.20 0.87 19.72
CA GLY A 202 6.57 -0.28 19.09
C GLY A 202 5.46 0.11 18.11
N ALA A 203 5.50 -0.44 16.89
CA ALA A 203 4.36 -0.47 15.97
C ALA A 203 3.26 -1.42 16.49
N TRP A 204 1.98 -1.03 16.36
CA TRP A 204 0.84 -1.89 16.73
C TRP A 204 -0.16 -1.98 15.57
N VAL A 205 -0.60 -3.20 15.26
CA VAL A 205 -1.65 -3.50 14.27
C VAL A 205 -2.98 -3.63 15.01
N LEU A 206 -3.99 -2.85 14.62
CA LEU A 206 -5.35 -2.97 15.17
C LEU A 206 -6.12 -4.06 14.39
N TYR A 207 -6.72 -5.01 15.12
CA TYR A 207 -7.67 -5.98 14.58
C TYR A 207 -9.09 -5.44 14.69
N ARG A 208 -9.86 -5.53 13.61
CA ARG A 208 -11.33 -5.46 13.70
C ARG A 208 -11.86 -6.88 13.59
N ASN A 209 -12.41 -7.40 14.68
CA ASN A 209 -13.17 -8.63 14.67
C ASN A 209 -14.51 -8.32 13.98
N GLU A 210 -14.73 -8.79 12.76
CA GLU A 210 -16.07 -8.79 12.18
C GLU A 210 -16.89 -9.82 12.96
N LYS A 211 -17.73 -9.32 13.87
CA LYS A 211 -18.79 -10.13 14.46
C LYS A 211 -19.71 -10.56 13.32
N TYR A 212 -19.67 -11.85 12.97
CA TYR A 212 -20.77 -12.48 12.26
C TYR A 212 -21.97 -12.45 13.20
N THR A 213 -22.93 -11.57 12.89
CA THR A 213 -24.29 -11.68 13.43
C THR A 213 -25.00 -12.70 12.53
N ILE A 214 -25.40 -13.83 13.11
CA ILE A 214 -26.40 -14.74 12.52
C ILE A 214 -27.80 -14.23 12.84
#